data_AF-A0AAD3G1E2-F1
#
_entry.id   AF-A0AAD3G1E2-F1
#
_cell.length_a   1.000
_cell.length_b   1.000
_cell.length_c   1.000
_cell.angle_alpha   90.00
_cell.angle_beta   90.00
_cell.angle_gamma   90.00
#
_symmetry.space_group_name_H-M   'P 1'
#
loop_
_entity.id
_entity.type
_entity.pdbx_description
1 polymer ?
#
loop_
_entity_poly.entity_id
_entity_poly.type
_entity_poly.pdbx_seq_one_letter_code
_entity_poly.pdbx_strand_id
1 'polypeptide(L)' 'DDCLQLHGGYGYMTEYPISRLWVDQRVQKIYAGSNEIMKEIISRSL' A
#
# COMPACT_ATOMS: atom_id res chain seq x y z
N ASP A 1 4.45 5.27 0.29
CA ASP A 1 5.44 5.76 -0.70
C ASP A 1 6.35 6.82 -0.07
N ASP A 2 5.78 7.86 0.52
CA ASP A 2 6.54 8.96 1.14
C ASP A 2 7.54 8.50 2.22
N CYS A 3 7.15 7.55 3.08
CA CYS A 3 8.07 6.99 4.08
C CYS A 3 9.25 6.23 3.46
N LEU A 4 9.06 5.58 2.31
CA LEU A 4 10.15 4.90 1.58
C LEU A 4 11.12 5.95 1.01
N GLN A 5 10.60 7.04 0.47
CA GLN A 5 11.37 8.15 -0.09
C GLN A 5 12.30 8.80 0.96
N LEU A 6 11.86 8.91 2.21
CA LEU A 6 12.70 9.41 3.31
C LEU A 6 13.96 8.57 3.56
N HIS A 7 13.93 7.28 3.21
CA HIS A 7 15.08 6.37 3.36
C HIS A 7 16.00 6.39 2.13
N GLY A 8 15.66 7.15 1.07
CA GLY A 8 16.46 7.25 -0.16
C GLY A 8 16.79 5.88 -0.77
N GLY A 9 18.03 5.71 -1.25
CA GLY A 9 18.48 4.45 -1.83
C GLY A 9 18.42 3.25 -0.87
N TYR A 10 18.60 3.48 0.43
CA TYR A 10 18.52 2.42 1.45
C TYR A 10 17.11 1.85 1.60
N GLY A 11 16.09 2.64 1.27
CA GLY A 11 14.70 2.18 1.28
C GLY A 11 14.45 1.01 0.32
N TYR A 12 15.25 0.88 -0.73
CA TYR A 12 15.14 -0.19 -1.74
C TYR A 12 15.97 -1.43 -1.42
N MET A 13 16.75 -1.42 -0.33
CA MET A 13 17.55 -2.56 0.09
C MET A 13 16.73 -3.48 1.00
N THR A 14 16.83 -4.79 0.77
CA THR A 14 16.11 -5.82 1.55
C THR A 14 16.61 -5.95 2.99
N GLU A 15 17.76 -5.34 3.28
CA GLU A 15 18.37 -5.25 4.61
C GLU A 15 17.59 -4.33 5.55
N TYR A 16 16.88 -3.33 5.00
CA TYR A 16 16.08 -2.40 5.79
C TYR A 16 14.60 -2.82 5.77
N PRO A 17 13.91 -2.83 6.93
CA PRO A 17 12.55 -3.34 7.05
C PRO A 17 11.52 -2.53 6.25
N ILE A 18 11.84 -1.26 5.93
CA ILE A 18 10.95 -0.38 5.16
C ILE A 18 10.63 -0.92 3.77
N SER A 19 11.57 -1.63 3.13
CA SER A 19 11.37 -2.23 1.81
C SER A 19 10.26 -3.28 1.85
N ARG A 20 10.29 -4.17 2.85
CA ARG A 20 9.27 -5.21 3.06
C ARG A 20 7.92 -4.61 3.44
N LEU A 21 7.90 -3.67 4.39
CA LEU A 21 6.66 -2.99 4.81
C LEU A 21 5.97 -2.29 3.63
N TRP A 22 6.75 -1.68 2.73
CA TRP A 22 6.22 -1.06 1.53
C TRP A 22 5.56 -2.06 0.58
N VAL A 23 6.16 -3.24 0.38
CA VAL A 23 5.59 -4.33 -0.43
C VAL A 23 4.31 -4.87 0.20
N ASP A 24 4.35 -5.17 1.50
CA ASP A 24 3.20 -5.73 2.24
C ASP A 24 2.00 -4.76 2.20
N GLN A 25 2.25 -3.45 2.27
CA GLN A 25 1.20 -2.43 2.17
C GLN A 25 0.50 -2.41 0.81
N ARG A 26 1.12 -2.95 -0.26
CA ARG A 26 0.54 -2.86 -1.61
C ARG A 26 -0.71 -3.72 -1.78
N VAL A 27 -0.78 -4.85 -1.08
CA VAL A 27 -1.89 -5.80 -1.15
C VAL A 27 -3.18 -5.26 -0.51
N GLN A 28 -3.07 -4.28 0.39
CA GLN A 28 -4.20 -3.65 1.09
C GLN A 28 -5.27 -3.06 0.19
N LYS A 29 -4.90 -2.69 -1.05
CA LYS A 29 -5.86 -2.13 -2.02
C LYS A 29 -6.65 -3.20 -2.79
N ILE A 30 -6.39 -4.48 -2.53
CA ILE A 30 -6.89 -5.62 -3.31
C ILE A 30 -7.60 -6.63 -2.41
N TYR A 31 -6.98 -7.02 -1.29
CA TYR A 31 -7.58 -8.00 -0.39
C TYR A 31 -8.79 -7.42 0.34
N ALA A 32 -9.74 -8.29 0.72
CA ALA A 32 -11.00 -7.91 1.38
C ALA A 32 -11.89 -6.95 0.56
N GLY A 33 -11.70 -6.91 -0.76
CA GLY A 33 -12.42 -6.03 -1.68
C GLY A 33 -11.45 -5.02 -2.27
N SER A 34 -11.40 -4.96 -3.61
CA SER A 34 -10.58 -3.94 -4.25
C SER A 34 -11.13 -2.55 -3.94
N ASN A 35 -10.26 -1.54 -3.96
CA ASN A 35 -10.69 -0.16 -3.73
C ASN A 35 -11.89 0.27 -4.61
N GLU A 36 -11.99 -0.26 -5.83
CA GLU A 36 -13.10 0.07 -6.73
C GLU A 36 -14.42 -0.56 -6.27
N ILE A 37 -14.41 -1.80 -5.78
CA ILE A 37 -15.59 -2.43 -5.17
C ILE A 37 -16.02 -1.67 -3.90
N MET A 38 -15.06 -1.25 -3.08
CA MET A 38 -15.35 -0.46 -1.89
C MET A 38 -16.01 0.88 -2.24
N LYS A 39 -15.50 1.58 -3.26
CA LYS A 39 -16.10 2.83 -3.77
C LYS A 39 -17.50 2.58 -4.35
N GLU A 40 -17.70 1.48 -5.07
CA GLU A 40 -19.01 1.12 -5.62
C GLU A 40 -20.05 0.89 -4.51
N ILE A 41 -19.69 0.17 -3.45
CA ILE A 41 -20.57 -0.07 -2.29
C ILE A 41 -20.95 1.25 -1.60
N ILE A 42 -19.98 2.15 -1.41
CA ILE A 42 -20.22 3.48 -0.84
C ILE A 42 -21.16 4.29 -1.76
N SER A 43 -20.93 4.27 -3.07
CA SER A 43 -21.76 4.94 -4.08
C SER A 43 -23.21 4.44 -4.10
N ARG A 44 -23.43 3.14 -3.90
CA ARG A 44 -24.79 2.55 -3.79
C ARG A 44 -25.52 2.93 -2.50
N SER A 45 -24.78 3.35 -1.48
CA SER A 45 -25.31 3.68 -0.15
C SER A 45 -25.55 5.19 0.02
N LEU A 46 -25.18 5.99 -0.98
CA LEU A 46 -25.42 7.43 -1.11
C LEU A 46 -26.61 7.67 -2.05
#